data_AF-A0A3N2QS42-F1
#
_entry.id   AF-A0A3N2QS42-F1
#
_cell.length_a   1.000
_cell.length_b   1.000
_cell.length_c   1.000
_cell.angle_alpha   90.00
_cell.angle_beta   90.00
_cell.angle_gamma   90.00
#
_symmetry.space_group_name_H-M   'P 1'
#
loop_
_entity.id
_entity.type
_entity.pdbx_description
1 polymer ?
#
loop_
_entity_poly.entity_id
_entity_poly.type
_entity_poly.pdbx_seq_one_letter_code
_entity_poly.pdbx_strand_id
1 'polypeptide(L)'
;MQADTGRPPRRGATATAAALVVALQATGAPAETSACADRVAEDWLEETFGAPPPEAGTLTGRQRLETPVWLRGAEISQAKYAVTVRRGEDGEHVALSGLRIGPLASRDAYGAGIRVEAPDDDADWGDSVVRLFLHDIVIAPEWPDWRSYGETNYDAVDFAAPGELYGHAVRISDWNADAALDIKADRSQFVGLEVSGPGNRPIRYWRSGPHDLVASSLSRPDDGPLVWFADCDAVTLRVHDTEFNGAPRLSPDRVSCERGEDPEIVYLSEDPRRTGEIHPMLRGCPSGG
;
A
#
# COMPACT_ATOMS: atom_id res chain seq x y z
N MET A 1 -39.53 -35.79 -26.65
CA MET A 1 -39.54 -36.89 -25.67
C MET A 1 -39.08 -38.16 -26.39
N GLN A 2 -37.79 -38.43 -26.38
CA GLN A 2 -37.21 -39.68 -26.84
C GLN A 2 -35.89 -39.85 -26.08
N ALA A 3 -35.86 -40.90 -25.26
CA ALA A 3 -34.73 -41.28 -24.43
C ALA A 3 -33.74 -42.05 -25.29
N ASP A 4 -32.46 -41.67 -25.25
CA ASP A 4 -31.36 -42.50 -25.76
C ASP A 4 -30.41 -42.86 -24.63
N THR A 5 -30.01 -44.11 -24.68
CA THR A 5 -29.50 -44.95 -23.61
C THR A 5 -27.98 -44.89 -23.49
N GLY A 6 -27.53 -44.96 -22.24
CA GLY A 6 -26.15 -44.85 -21.77
C GLY A 6 -25.05 -45.58 -22.56
N ARG A 7 -23.88 -44.93 -22.57
CA ARG A 7 -22.58 -45.55 -22.85
C ARG A 7 -21.68 -45.40 -21.62
N PRO A 8 -21.02 -46.48 -21.13
CA PRO A 8 -20.19 -46.45 -19.93
C PRO A 8 -18.81 -45.80 -20.17
N PRO A 9 -18.10 -45.39 -19.09
CA PRO A 9 -16.96 -44.48 -19.17
C PRO A 9 -15.66 -45.18 -19.60
N ARG A 10 -14.89 -44.51 -20.46
CA ARG A 10 -13.50 -44.88 -20.74
C ARG A 10 -12.59 -44.32 -19.64
N ARG A 11 -11.99 -45.22 -18.88
CA ARG A 11 -10.84 -44.95 -18.00
C ARG A 11 -9.63 -44.63 -18.88
N GLY A 12 -9.17 -43.39 -18.85
CA GLY A 12 -7.90 -42.93 -19.42
C GLY A 12 -6.91 -42.64 -18.30
N ALA A 13 -5.67 -43.05 -18.53
CA ALA A 13 -4.62 -43.23 -17.55
C ALA A 13 -4.07 -41.92 -16.94
N THR A 14 -3.63 -42.06 -15.70
CA THR A 14 -2.78 -41.17 -14.91
C THR A 14 -1.49 -40.77 -15.65
N ALA A 15 -1.27 -39.46 -15.77
CA ALA A 15 0.06 -38.88 -15.99
C ALA A 15 0.33 -37.92 -14.82
N THR A 16 1.04 -38.41 -13.82
CA THR A 16 1.55 -37.61 -12.70
C THR A 16 2.72 -36.78 -13.22
N ALA A 17 2.44 -35.54 -13.64
CA ALA A 17 3.50 -34.57 -13.91
C ALA A 17 4.08 -34.13 -12.55
N ALA A 18 5.29 -34.61 -12.25
CA ALA A 18 6.09 -34.08 -11.16
C ALA A 18 6.48 -32.64 -11.50
N ALA A 19 5.75 -31.68 -10.94
CA ALA A 19 6.12 -30.28 -10.99
C ALA A 19 7.39 -30.09 -10.15
N LEU A 20 8.50 -29.82 -10.84
CA LEU A 20 9.75 -29.42 -10.23
C LEU A 20 9.56 -28.01 -9.65
N VAL A 21 9.32 -27.92 -8.34
CA VAL A 21 9.35 -26.64 -7.62
C VAL A 21 10.81 -26.22 -7.51
N VAL A 22 11.26 -25.38 -8.43
CA VAL A 22 12.51 -24.64 -8.28
C VAL A 22 12.24 -23.53 -7.27
N ALA A 23 12.61 -23.77 -6.01
CA ALA A 23 12.68 -22.70 -5.02
C ALA A 23 13.84 -21.79 -5.39
N LEU A 24 13.56 -20.67 -6.07
CA LEU A 24 14.50 -19.56 -6.11
C LEU A 24 14.64 -19.05 -4.68
N GLN A 25 15.82 -19.23 -4.10
CA GLN A 25 16.19 -18.51 -2.89
C GLN A 25 16.34 -17.04 -3.28
N ALA A 26 15.37 -16.23 -2.90
CA ALA A 26 15.52 -14.78 -2.90
C ALA A 26 16.73 -14.46 -2.01
N THR A 27 17.79 -13.95 -2.62
CA THR A 27 18.94 -13.38 -1.92
C THR A 27 18.47 -12.10 -1.25
N GLY A 28 17.88 -12.25 -0.05
CA GLY A 28 17.44 -11.12 0.76
C GLY A 28 18.60 -10.16 1.02
N ALA A 29 18.32 -8.87 0.86
CA ALA A 29 19.20 -7.82 1.34
C ALA A 29 19.58 -8.06 2.82
N PRO A 30 20.80 -7.72 3.25
CA PRO A 30 21.31 -8.08 4.57
C PRO A 30 20.47 -7.47 5.69
N ALA A 31 19.98 -8.30 6.62
CA ALA A 31 19.11 -7.93 7.75
C ALA A 31 19.65 -6.81 8.68
N GLU A 32 20.93 -6.44 8.59
CA GLU A 32 21.52 -5.33 9.35
C GLU A 32 21.11 -3.96 8.80
N THR A 33 20.76 -3.83 7.52
CA THR A 33 20.36 -2.54 6.93
C THR A 33 18.92 -2.18 7.27
N SER A 34 18.04 -3.17 7.51
CA SER A 34 16.65 -2.92 7.91
C SER A 34 16.56 -2.36 9.33
N ALA A 35 17.25 -2.98 10.30
CA ALA A 35 17.19 -2.58 11.71
C ALA A 35 17.65 -1.15 11.98
N CYS A 36 18.55 -0.61 11.16
CA CYS A 36 18.98 0.77 11.28
C CYS A 36 18.04 1.75 10.55
N ALA A 37 17.46 1.39 9.40
CA ALA A 37 16.42 2.20 8.77
C ALA A 37 15.17 2.31 9.67
N ASP A 38 14.80 1.23 10.36
CA ASP A 38 13.71 1.23 11.35
C ASP A 38 13.99 2.23 12.47
N ARG A 39 15.21 2.22 13.01
CA ARG A 39 15.62 3.17 14.05
C ARG A 39 15.57 4.63 13.56
N VAL A 40 16.01 4.90 12.34
CA VAL A 40 15.91 6.27 11.76
C VAL A 40 14.46 6.73 11.69
N ALA A 41 13.54 5.85 11.29
CA ALA A 41 12.12 6.16 11.26
C ALA A 41 11.56 6.40 12.67
N GLU A 42 11.87 5.53 13.64
CA GLU A 42 11.44 5.68 15.03
C GLU A 42 11.99 6.95 15.70
N ASP A 43 13.29 7.23 15.54
CA ASP A 43 13.94 8.43 16.09
C ASP A 43 13.29 9.70 15.51
N TRP A 44 12.98 9.71 14.21
CA TRP A 44 12.30 10.85 13.58
C TRP A 44 10.86 11.03 14.08
N LEU A 45 10.13 9.93 14.29
CA LEU A 45 8.78 9.97 14.85
C LEU A 45 8.81 10.50 16.29
N GLU A 46 9.77 10.08 17.12
CA GLU A 46 9.93 10.60 18.48
C GLU A 46 10.30 12.08 18.51
N GLU A 47 11.19 12.52 17.62
CA GLU A 47 11.53 13.95 17.47
C GLU A 47 10.30 14.79 17.07
N THR A 48 9.43 14.25 16.21
CA THR A 48 8.29 14.97 15.64
C THR A 48 7.05 14.96 16.55
N PHE A 49 6.75 13.83 17.18
CA PHE A 49 5.53 13.62 17.96
C PHE A 49 5.77 13.63 19.48
N GLY A 50 7.04 13.66 19.93
CA GLY A 50 7.42 13.49 21.32
C GLY A 50 7.56 12.02 21.72
N ALA A 51 7.66 11.76 23.03
CA ALA A 51 7.86 10.41 23.54
C ALA A 51 6.80 9.44 23.00
N PRO A 52 7.19 8.23 22.55
CA PRO A 52 6.26 7.29 21.94
C PRO A 52 5.14 6.91 22.92
N PRO A 53 3.87 6.91 22.49
CA PRO A 53 2.77 6.48 23.33
C PRO A 53 2.91 4.99 23.69
N PRO A 54 2.25 4.53 24.76
CA PRO A 54 2.13 3.10 25.05
C PRO A 54 1.51 2.35 23.87
N GLU A 55 1.89 1.08 23.69
CA GLU A 55 1.26 0.20 22.71
C GLU A 55 -0.24 0.05 23.02
N ALA A 56 -1.08 0.21 22.00
CA ALA A 56 -2.53 0.16 22.15
C ALA A 56 -3.05 -1.28 22.33
N GLY A 57 -2.30 -2.30 21.89
CA GLY A 57 -2.69 -3.70 21.96
C GLY A 57 -3.83 -4.04 21.00
N THR A 58 -4.69 -4.99 21.37
CA THR A 58 -5.80 -5.43 20.53
C THR A 58 -6.98 -4.46 20.58
N LEU A 59 -7.38 -3.96 19.41
CA LEU A 59 -8.56 -3.10 19.22
C LEU A 59 -9.57 -3.79 18.30
N THR A 60 -10.85 -3.47 18.47
CA THR A 60 -11.91 -3.92 17.56
C THR A 60 -12.71 -2.74 17.05
N GLY A 61 -13.20 -2.85 15.82
CA GLY A 61 -13.96 -1.78 15.19
C GLY A 61 -13.11 -0.56 14.81
N ARG A 62 -13.80 0.50 14.37
CA ARG A 62 -13.18 1.70 13.79
C ARG A 62 -12.58 2.59 14.85
N GLN A 63 -11.27 2.86 14.72
CA GLN A 63 -10.57 3.89 15.48
C GLN A 63 -10.64 5.22 14.71
N ARG A 64 -11.23 6.25 15.31
CA ARG A 64 -11.28 7.60 14.74
C ARG A 64 -10.23 8.45 15.41
N LEU A 65 -9.31 8.96 14.62
CA LEU A 65 -8.18 9.75 15.08
C LEU A 65 -8.25 11.14 14.46
N GLU A 66 -7.81 12.14 15.21
CA GLU A 66 -7.67 13.52 14.76
C GLU A 66 -6.23 13.95 14.93
N THR A 67 -5.68 14.66 13.95
CA THR A 67 -4.29 15.14 14.01
C THR A 67 -4.13 16.30 15.00
N PRO A 68 -2.98 16.43 15.70
CA PRO A 68 -1.84 15.53 15.64
C PRO A 68 -2.03 14.28 16.50
N VAL A 69 -1.62 13.11 16.00
CA VAL A 69 -1.80 11.83 16.71
C VAL A 69 -0.74 10.81 16.35
N TRP A 70 -0.30 10.03 17.33
CA TRP A 70 0.52 8.83 17.14
C TRP A 70 -0.23 7.63 17.72
N LEU A 71 -0.57 6.65 16.87
CA LEU A 71 -1.05 5.33 17.29
C LEU A 71 0.05 4.29 17.11
N ARG A 72 0.33 3.50 18.15
CA ARG A 72 1.42 2.52 18.15
C ARG A 72 0.95 1.14 18.59
N GLY A 73 1.51 0.09 17.98
CA GLY A 73 1.43 -1.28 18.50
C GLY A 73 0.00 -1.84 18.55
N ALA A 74 -0.85 -1.46 17.58
CA ALA A 74 -2.25 -1.85 17.57
C ALA A 74 -2.49 -3.05 16.64
N GLU A 75 -3.26 -4.03 17.13
CA GLU A 75 -3.82 -5.11 16.31
C GLU A 75 -5.32 -4.85 16.13
N ILE A 76 -5.76 -4.54 14.91
CA ILE A 76 -7.13 -4.07 14.65
C ILE A 76 -7.83 -5.00 13.66
N SER A 77 -9.01 -5.50 14.03
CA SER A 77 -9.81 -6.40 13.19
C SER A 77 -11.32 -6.07 13.25
N GLN A 78 -12.10 -6.75 12.40
CA GLN A 78 -13.57 -6.69 12.38
C GLN A 78 -14.14 -5.27 12.21
N ALA A 79 -13.44 -4.45 11.42
CA ALA A 79 -13.83 -3.07 11.15
C ALA A 79 -14.09 -2.87 9.64
N LYS A 80 -15.05 -1.99 9.32
CA LYS A 80 -15.23 -1.48 7.95
C LYS A 80 -14.06 -0.58 7.56
N TYR A 81 -13.67 0.29 8.49
CA TYR A 81 -12.48 1.13 8.44
C TYR A 81 -11.71 0.90 9.74
N ALA A 82 -10.51 0.31 9.72
CA ALA A 82 -9.80 -0.01 10.96
C ALA A 82 -9.29 1.26 11.65
N VAL A 83 -8.61 2.11 10.88
CA VAL A 83 -8.23 3.47 11.29
C VAL A 83 -8.87 4.46 10.34
N THR A 84 -9.41 5.55 10.89
CA THR A 84 -9.75 6.71 10.09
C THR A 84 -9.20 7.96 10.71
N VAL A 85 -8.52 8.75 9.89
CA VAL A 85 -7.88 10.00 10.28
C VAL A 85 -8.64 11.17 9.65
N ARG A 86 -8.87 12.19 10.47
CA ARG A 86 -9.34 13.52 10.04
C ARG A 86 -8.33 14.57 10.49
N ARG A 87 -8.23 15.68 9.74
CA ARG A 87 -7.49 16.86 10.18
C ARG A 87 -8.16 17.44 11.44
N GLY A 88 -7.46 17.42 12.57
CA GLY A 88 -7.86 18.20 13.76
C GLY A 88 -7.50 19.67 13.59
N GLU A 89 -7.75 20.53 14.57
CA GLU A 89 -7.40 21.97 14.47
C GLU A 89 -5.90 22.20 14.72
N ASP A 90 -5.30 21.42 15.64
CA ASP A 90 -4.01 21.72 16.26
C ASP A 90 -2.77 21.18 15.51
N GLY A 91 -2.93 20.49 14.39
CA GLY A 91 -1.79 19.98 13.62
C GLY A 91 -2.18 19.03 12.50
N GLU A 92 -1.27 18.79 11.57
CA GLU A 92 -1.51 18.03 10.32
C GLU A 92 -0.92 16.61 10.31
N HIS A 93 -0.14 16.26 11.32
CA HIS A 93 0.69 15.06 11.32
C HIS A 93 -0.03 13.89 11.99
N VAL A 94 -0.03 12.72 11.35
CA VAL A 94 -0.43 11.44 11.98
C VAL A 94 0.65 10.39 11.79
N ALA A 95 1.03 9.73 12.87
CA ALA A 95 1.93 8.59 12.87
C ALA A 95 1.17 7.31 13.23
N LEU A 96 1.31 6.28 12.41
CA LEU A 96 0.89 4.92 12.70
C LEU A 96 2.15 4.06 12.69
N SER A 97 2.48 3.39 13.81
CA SER A 97 3.66 2.52 13.87
C SER A 97 3.43 1.17 14.53
N GLY A 98 3.95 0.09 13.93
CA GLY A 98 3.82 -1.27 14.47
C GLY A 98 2.37 -1.77 14.47
N LEU A 99 1.61 -1.51 13.41
CA LEU A 99 0.20 -1.91 13.33
C LEU A 99 0.04 -3.23 12.57
N ARG A 100 -0.89 -4.06 13.04
CA ARG A 100 -1.41 -5.22 12.32
C ARG A 100 -2.91 -5.03 12.09
N ILE A 101 -3.33 -4.99 10.84
CA ILE A 101 -4.72 -4.72 10.45
C ILE A 101 -5.27 -5.91 9.67
N GLY A 102 -6.34 -6.52 10.17
CA GLY A 102 -6.98 -7.68 9.53
C GLY A 102 -7.39 -8.78 10.52
N PRO A 103 -8.35 -9.64 10.16
CA PRO A 103 -9.26 -9.52 9.01
C PRO A 103 -10.27 -8.39 9.20
N LEU A 104 -10.72 -7.80 8.09
CA LEU A 104 -11.69 -6.69 8.06
C LEU A 104 -13.06 -7.17 7.57
N ALA A 105 -14.09 -6.37 7.84
CA ALA A 105 -15.46 -6.71 7.48
C ALA A 105 -16.30 -5.47 7.21
N SER A 106 -17.05 -5.49 6.10
CA SER A 106 -18.05 -4.48 5.76
C SER A 106 -19.40 -5.12 5.43
N ARG A 107 -20.48 -4.36 5.60
CA ARG A 107 -21.85 -4.76 5.25
C ARG A 107 -22.34 -4.11 3.95
N ASP A 108 -21.53 -3.23 3.38
CA ASP A 108 -21.76 -2.56 2.11
C ASP A 108 -20.50 -2.63 1.26
N ALA A 109 -20.56 -2.13 0.03
CA ALA A 109 -19.48 -2.24 -0.94
C ALA A 109 -18.20 -1.45 -0.59
N TYR A 110 -18.12 -0.77 0.55
CA TYR A 110 -17.02 0.14 0.88
C TYR A 110 -16.27 -0.26 2.14
N GLY A 111 -14.97 0.05 2.23
CA GLY A 111 -14.16 -0.25 3.41
C GLY A 111 -12.68 0.01 3.15
N ALA A 112 -11.90 0.17 4.22
CA ALA A 112 -10.44 0.28 4.12
C ALA A 112 -9.75 -0.20 5.39
N GLY A 113 -8.48 -0.57 5.33
CA GLY A 113 -7.66 -0.71 6.55
C GLY A 113 -7.44 0.66 7.20
N ILE A 114 -6.83 1.57 6.45
CA ILE A 114 -6.56 2.95 6.87
C ILE A 114 -7.30 3.87 5.91
N ARG A 115 -8.05 4.84 6.45
CA ARG A 115 -8.68 5.90 5.67
C ARG A 115 -8.23 7.27 6.15
N VAL A 116 -7.82 8.14 5.25
CA VAL A 116 -7.73 9.58 5.50
C VAL A 116 -8.96 10.23 4.88
N GLU A 117 -9.79 10.89 5.69
CA GLU A 117 -11.00 11.54 5.21
C GLU A 117 -10.66 12.77 4.37
N ALA A 118 -11.39 12.94 3.26
CA ALA A 118 -11.37 14.19 2.53
C ALA A 118 -11.90 15.33 3.43
N PRO A 119 -11.46 16.58 3.25
CA PRO A 119 -12.17 17.71 3.82
C PRO A 119 -13.65 17.67 3.43
N ASP A 120 -14.53 18.16 4.32
CA ASP A 120 -15.94 18.33 4.00
C ASP A 120 -16.09 19.22 2.73
N ASP A 121 -17.14 19.00 1.92
CA ASP A 121 -17.32 19.65 0.60
C ASP A 121 -17.30 21.20 0.64
N ASP A 122 -17.51 21.80 1.82
CA ASP A 122 -17.48 23.25 2.06
C ASP A 122 -16.10 23.78 2.53
N ALA A 123 -15.15 22.89 2.83
CA ALA A 123 -13.81 23.27 3.26
C ALA A 123 -12.91 23.46 2.03
N ASP A 124 -12.15 24.57 2.02
CA ASP A 124 -11.17 24.83 0.98
C ASP A 124 -10.15 23.68 0.98
N TRP A 125 -10.04 22.96 -0.14
CA TRP A 125 -9.17 21.79 -0.28
C TRP A 125 -7.71 22.13 0.04
N GLY A 126 -7.33 23.41 0.00
CA GLY A 126 -5.99 23.89 0.39
C GLY A 126 -5.67 23.80 1.89
N ASP A 127 -6.66 23.81 2.79
CA ASP A 127 -6.44 23.97 4.23
C ASP A 127 -6.47 22.65 5.04
N SER A 128 -6.79 21.52 4.40
CA SER A 128 -6.90 20.20 5.07
C SER A 128 -5.76 19.24 4.69
N VAL A 129 -4.53 19.75 4.65
CA VAL A 129 -3.34 18.91 4.44
C VAL A 129 -3.22 17.96 5.64
N VAL A 130 -3.24 16.65 5.37
CA VAL A 130 -2.85 15.61 6.31
C VAL A 130 -1.50 15.04 5.85
N ARG A 131 -0.56 14.89 6.78
CA ARG A 131 0.70 14.15 6.57
C ARG A 131 0.65 12.85 7.33
N LEU A 132 0.54 11.73 6.61
CA LEU A 132 0.49 10.39 7.19
C LEU A 132 1.84 9.69 7.10
N PHE A 133 2.34 9.28 8.26
CA PHE A 133 3.57 8.52 8.43
C PHE A 133 3.23 7.10 8.86
N LEU A 134 3.62 6.13 8.04
CA LEU A 134 3.43 4.70 8.25
C LEU A 134 4.78 4.06 8.54
N HIS A 135 4.91 3.35 9.65
CA HIS A 135 6.12 2.59 9.98
C HIS A 135 5.78 1.18 10.47
N ASP A 136 6.39 0.14 9.90
CA ASP A 136 6.15 -1.26 10.29
C ASP A 136 4.65 -1.59 10.34
N ILE A 137 4.01 -1.53 9.17
CA ILE A 137 2.57 -1.74 9.02
C ILE A 137 2.34 -3.05 8.28
N VAL A 138 1.47 -3.89 8.83
CA VAL A 138 0.99 -5.12 8.17
C VAL A 138 -0.51 -5.03 7.99
N ILE A 139 -0.98 -5.12 6.74
CA ILE A 139 -2.41 -5.13 6.40
C ILE A 139 -2.70 -6.41 5.63
N ALA A 140 -3.53 -7.28 6.23
CA ALA A 140 -4.06 -8.50 5.62
C ALA A 140 -5.60 -8.44 5.73
N PRO A 141 -6.27 -7.69 4.85
CA PRO A 141 -7.65 -7.30 5.10
C PRO A 141 -8.66 -8.44 4.93
N GLU A 142 -8.28 -9.51 4.21
CA GLU A 142 -9.17 -10.63 3.87
C GLU A 142 -10.50 -10.18 3.23
N TRP A 143 -10.43 -9.14 2.40
CA TRP A 143 -11.58 -8.69 1.63
C TRP A 143 -12.05 -9.78 0.66
N PRO A 144 -13.35 -9.82 0.33
CA PRO A 144 -13.83 -10.68 -0.74
C PRO A 144 -13.24 -10.25 -2.09
N ASP A 145 -13.24 -11.18 -3.05
CA ASP A 145 -12.73 -10.94 -4.40
C ASP A 145 -13.40 -9.74 -5.07
N TRP A 146 -12.59 -8.96 -5.77
CA TRP A 146 -13.05 -7.84 -6.58
C TRP A 146 -14.08 -8.26 -7.63
N ARG A 147 -15.17 -7.50 -7.73
CA ARG A 147 -16.22 -7.66 -8.74
C ARG A 147 -16.50 -6.37 -9.48
N SER A 148 -16.82 -5.31 -8.75
CA SER A 148 -17.13 -3.99 -9.29
C SER A 148 -17.11 -2.94 -8.18
N TYR A 149 -17.09 -1.66 -8.58
CA TYR A 149 -17.21 -0.54 -7.64
C TYR A 149 -18.47 -0.56 -6.78
N GLY A 150 -19.57 -1.15 -7.29
CA GLY A 150 -20.84 -1.23 -6.57
C GLY A 150 -20.94 -2.41 -5.61
N GLU A 151 -19.97 -3.33 -5.60
CA GLU A 151 -20.03 -4.57 -4.81
C GLU A 151 -18.86 -4.72 -3.84
N THR A 152 -17.63 -4.40 -4.25
CA THR A 152 -16.41 -4.75 -3.49
C THR A 152 -15.33 -3.67 -3.59
N ASN A 153 -15.72 -2.41 -3.44
CA ASN A 153 -14.82 -1.25 -3.41
C ASN A 153 -14.12 -1.12 -2.05
N TYR A 154 -13.26 -2.08 -1.75
CA TYR A 154 -12.49 -2.12 -0.52
C TYR A 154 -11.01 -1.88 -0.80
N ASP A 155 -10.41 -1.06 0.04
CA ASP A 155 -8.99 -0.72 -0.05
C ASP A 155 -8.19 -1.27 1.15
N ALA A 156 -6.87 -1.35 1.06
CA ALA A 156 -6.04 -1.47 2.26
C ALA A 156 -5.74 -0.08 2.84
N VAL A 157 -5.41 0.89 1.99
CA VAL A 157 -5.28 2.31 2.35
C VAL A 157 -6.07 3.19 1.37
N ASP A 158 -7.04 3.95 1.86
CA ASP A 158 -7.76 5.01 1.13
C ASP A 158 -7.31 6.38 1.64
N PHE A 159 -6.41 7.04 0.91
CA PHE A 159 -5.99 8.40 1.22
C PHE A 159 -6.88 9.37 0.43
N ALA A 160 -8.02 9.78 1.00
CA ALA A 160 -9.04 10.53 0.26
C ALA A 160 -8.84 12.06 0.22
N ALA A 161 -7.74 12.57 0.79
CA ALA A 161 -7.46 14.00 0.91
C ALA A 161 -6.23 14.43 0.08
N PRO A 162 -6.09 15.74 -0.22
CA PRO A 162 -4.79 16.34 -0.51
C PRO A 162 -3.84 16.16 0.69
N GLY A 163 -2.53 16.18 0.43
CA GLY A 163 -1.52 16.03 1.48
C GLY A 163 -0.40 15.07 1.12
N GLU A 164 0.17 14.42 2.13
CA GLU A 164 1.41 13.67 1.97
C GLU A 164 1.34 12.31 2.67
N LEU A 165 1.82 11.27 2.00
CA LEU A 165 1.85 9.90 2.50
C LEU A 165 3.27 9.33 2.48
N TYR A 166 3.81 9.00 3.64
CA TYR A 166 5.15 8.44 3.81
C TYR A 166 5.06 7.07 4.45
N GLY A 167 5.73 6.06 3.86
CA GLY A 167 5.72 4.70 4.39
C GLY A 167 7.10 4.06 4.41
N HIS A 168 7.47 3.50 5.57
CA HIS A 168 8.64 2.65 5.75
C HIS A 168 8.23 1.28 6.29
N ALA A 169 8.62 0.21 5.59
CA ALA A 169 8.27 -1.17 5.93
C ALA A 169 6.75 -1.40 6.01
N VAL A 170 6.06 -1.18 4.88
CA VAL A 170 4.60 -1.39 4.77
C VAL A 170 4.34 -2.67 3.97
N ARG A 171 3.66 -3.64 4.57
CA ARG A 171 3.26 -4.89 3.93
C ARG A 171 1.75 -4.96 3.80
N ILE A 172 1.28 -5.16 2.57
CA ILE A 172 -0.12 -5.43 2.24
C ILE A 172 -0.18 -6.78 1.53
N SER A 173 -0.75 -7.78 2.19
CA SER A 173 -0.85 -9.14 1.67
C SER A 173 -2.30 -9.58 1.55
N ASP A 174 -2.54 -10.57 0.69
CA ASP A 174 -3.86 -11.15 0.44
C ASP A 174 -4.92 -10.06 0.14
N TRP A 175 -4.50 -9.02 -0.57
CA TRP A 175 -5.39 -7.99 -1.04
C TRP A 175 -6.14 -8.48 -2.29
N ASN A 176 -7.47 -8.57 -2.19
CA ASN A 176 -8.31 -9.19 -3.20
C ASN A 176 -9.33 -8.23 -3.85
N ALA A 177 -9.44 -6.98 -3.38
CA ALA A 177 -10.52 -6.04 -3.72
C ALA A 177 -10.07 -4.89 -4.64
N ASP A 178 -10.51 -3.63 -4.46
CA ASP A 178 -10.25 -2.56 -5.45
C ASP A 178 -8.80 -2.09 -5.46
N ALA A 179 -8.28 -1.57 -4.33
CA ALA A 179 -6.91 -1.08 -4.28
C ALA A 179 -6.13 -1.48 -3.03
N ALA A 180 -4.83 -1.78 -3.18
CA ALA A 180 -3.99 -1.89 -1.98
C ALA A 180 -3.70 -0.47 -1.45
N LEU A 181 -3.36 0.45 -2.36
CA LEU A 181 -3.19 1.88 -2.07
C LEU A 181 -4.04 2.71 -3.04
N ASP A 182 -5.05 3.42 -2.53
CA ASP A 182 -5.80 4.45 -3.27
C ASP A 182 -5.35 5.85 -2.85
N ILE A 183 -4.40 6.45 -3.57
CA ILE A 183 -3.62 7.61 -3.15
C ILE A 183 -4.12 8.88 -3.85
N LYS A 184 -4.81 9.75 -3.10
CA LYS A 184 -5.20 11.11 -3.54
C LYS A 184 -4.29 12.21 -2.99
N ALA A 185 -3.22 11.82 -2.30
CA ALA A 185 -2.17 12.70 -1.79
C ALA A 185 -1.39 13.39 -2.92
N ASP A 186 -0.91 14.60 -2.68
CA ASP A 186 -0.05 15.36 -3.59
C ASP A 186 1.34 14.74 -3.73
N ARG A 187 1.80 14.09 -2.67
CA ARG A 187 3.08 13.37 -2.62
C ARG A 187 2.89 12.05 -1.90
N SER A 188 3.57 11.02 -2.39
CA SER A 188 3.73 9.79 -1.61
C SER A 188 5.11 9.20 -1.78
N GLN A 189 5.72 8.73 -0.70
CA GLN A 189 7.04 8.09 -0.76
C GLN A 189 7.03 6.82 0.07
N PHE A 190 7.44 5.72 -0.53
CA PHE A 190 7.54 4.43 0.15
C PHE A 190 8.95 3.85 0.05
N VAL A 191 9.46 3.38 1.19
CA VAL A 191 10.66 2.56 1.31
C VAL A 191 10.26 1.21 1.88
N GLY A 192 10.55 0.12 1.16
CA GLY A 192 10.16 -1.22 1.64
C GLY A 192 8.65 -1.44 1.64
N LEU A 193 7.94 -0.98 0.60
CA LEU A 193 6.54 -1.35 0.37
C LEU A 193 6.49 -2.74 -0.25
N GLU A 194 5.75 -3.65 0.36
CA GLU A 194 5.46 -4.98 -0.16
C GLU A 194 3.95 -5.08 -0.41
N VAL A 195 3.53 -5.27 -1.66
CA VAL A 195 2.12 -5.51 -2.00
C VAL A 195 2.00 -6.86 -2.70
N SER A 196 1.09 -7.71 -2.23
CA SER A 196 0.77 -8.98 -2.87
C SER A 196 -0.72 -9.30 -2.81
N GLY A 197 -1.27 -9.75 -3.93
CA GLY A 197 -2.64 -10.24 -4.01
C GLY A 197 -3.27 -10.14 -5.41
N PRO A 198 -4.38 -10.82 -5.64
CA PRO A 198 -5.10 -10.86 -6.91
C PRO A 198 -6.08 -9.70 -7.14
N GLY A 199 -6.14 -8.69 -6.26
CA GLY A 199 -7.08 -7.59 -6.41
C GLY A 199 -6.93 -6.77 -7.70
N ASN A 200 -7.80 -5.78 -7.87
CA ASN A 200 -7.96 -5.03 -9.10
C ASN A 200 -6.82 -4.05 -9.43
N ARG A 201 -6.34 -3.24 -8.48
CA ARG A 201 -5.24 -2.29 -8.69
C ARG A 201 -4.30 -2.19 -7.46
N PRO A 202 -3.06 -2.69 -7.49
CA PRO A 202 -2.16 -2.58 -6.35
C PRO A 202 -1.96 -1.11 -5.91
N ILE A 203 -1.65 -0.21 -6.84
CA ILE A 203 -1.51 1.22 -6.53
C ILE A 203 -2.31 2.07 -7.50
N ARG A 204 -3.01 3.07 -6.96
CA ARG A 204 -3.73 4.10 -7.70
C ARG A 204 -3.22 5.48 -7.28
N TYR A 205 -2.82 6.28 -8.25
CA TYR A 205 -2.41 7.67 -8.05
C TYR A 205 -3.40 8.60 -8.74
N TRP A 206 -4.00 9.50 -7.97
CA TRP A 206 -4.94 10.47 -8.50
C TRP A 206 -4.32 11.83 -8.82
N ARG A 207 -3.14 12.12 -8.26
CA ARG A 207 -2.41 13.37 -8.47
C ARG A 207 -1.10 13.13 -9.18
N SER A 208 -0.47 14.21 -9.63
CA SER A 208 0.77 14.19 -10.41
C SER A 208 2.02 13.78 -9.62
N GLY A 209 1.98 13.91 -8.29
CA GLY A 209 3.14 13.63 -7.45
C GLY A 209 4.05 14.84 -7.21
N PRO A 210 5.32 14.60 -6.82
CA PRO A 210 6.07 13.38 -7.09
C PRO A 210 5.68 12.19 -6.21
N HIS A 211 5.77 10.99 -6.78
CA HIS A 211 5.63 9.72 -6.07
C HIS A 211 6.93 8.93 -6.13
N ASP A 212 7.35 8.31 -5.02
CA ASP A 212 8.58 7.54 -4.94
C ASP A 212 8.30 6.10 -4.45
N LEU A 213 8.85 5.11 -5.16
CA LEU A 213 8.93 3.71 -4.72
C LEU A 213 10.40 3.30 -4.64
N VAL A 214 10.84 2.92 -3.44
CA VAL A 214 12.24 2.60 -3.15
C VAL A 214 12.32 1.25 -2.43
N ALA A 215 13.21 0.36 -2.87
CA ALA A 215 13.41 -0.95 -2.22
C ALA A 215 12.09 -1.72 -2.01
N SER A 216 11.15 -1.64 -2.97
CA SER A 216 9.77 -2.10 -2.83
C SER A 216 9.47 -3.29 -3.75
N SER A 217 8.38 -4.01 -3.51
CA SER A 217 7.94 -5.13 -4.34
C SER A 217 6.42 -5.11 -4.51
N LEU A 218 5.97 -5.10 -5.77
CA LEU A 218 4.55 -5.20 -6.13
C LEU A 218 4.32 -6.49 -6.90
N SER A 219 3.43 -7.33 -6.39
CA SER A 219 3.13 -8.64 -6.98
C SER A 219 1.64 -8.84 -7.17
N ARG A 220 1.25 -9.14 -8.42
CA ARG A 220 -0.10 -9.49 -8.83
C ARG A 220 -0.05 -10.65 -9.83
N PRO A 221 -0.76 -11.77 -9.56
CA PRO A 221 -0.60 -13.02 -10.31
C PRO A 221 -1.22 -13.02 -11.72
N ASP A 222 -2.15 -12.11 -12.02
CA ASP A 222 -2.77 -11.99 -13.34
C ASP A 222 -2.04 -10.96 -14.23
N ASP A 223 -2.59 -10.70 -15.42
CA ASP A 223 -2.06 -9.72 -16.39
C ASP A 223 -2.59 -8.28 -16.23
N GLY A 224 -3.31 -7.97 -15.15
CA GLY A 224 -3.91 -6.64 -14.94
C GLY A 224 -2.91 -5.58 -14.47
N PRO A 225 -3.29 -4.29 -14.43
CA PRO A 225 -2.37 -3.22 -14.06
C PRO A 225 -1.79 -3.40 -12.66
N LEU A 226 -0.51 -3.04 -12.50
CA LEU A 226 0.17 -2.91 -11.21
C LEU A 226 0.07 -1.49 -10.68
N VAL A 227 0.09 -0.51 -11.58
CA VAL A 227 -0.04 0.91 -11.24
C VAL A 227 -1.09 1.53 -12.14
N TRP A 228 -1.98 2.31 -11.54
CA TRP A 228 -2.97 3.11 -12.23
C TRP A 228 -2.76 4.59 -11.93
N PHE A 229 -2.94 5.43 -12.94
CA PHE A 229 -2.83 6.88 -12.85
C PHE A 229 -4.10 7.55 -13.36
N ALA A 230 -4.58 8.60 -12.67
CA ALA A 230 -5.71 9.40 -13.14
C ALA A 230 -5.34 10.28 -14.35
N ASP A 231 -4.09 10.72 -14.44
CA ASP A 231 -3.57 11.54 -15.54
C ASP A 231 -2.12 11.15 -15.82
N CYS A 232 -1.91 10.33 -16.84
CA CYS A 232 -0.58 9.85 -17.20
C CYS A 232 0.31 10.98 -17.74
N ASP A 233 -0.23 11.99 -18.40
CA ASP A 233 0.61 13.04 -19.00
C ASP A 233 1.17 14.02 -17.97
N ALA A 234 0.68 13.98 -16.73
CA ALA A 234 1.06 14.87 -15.65
C ALA A 234 1.84 14.17 -14.51
N VAL A 235 1.83 12.84 -14.45
CA VAL A 235 2.36 12.10 -13.30
C VAL A 235 3.85 11.78 -13.44
N THR A 236 4.57 11.94 -12.34
CA THR A 236 5.95 11.46 -12.20
C THR A 236 6.03 10.41 -11.08
N LEU A 237 6.41 9.18 -11.47
CA LEU A 237 6.76 8.09 -10.56
C LEU A 237 8.27 7.84 -10.59
N ARG A 238 8.93 8.03 -9.46
CA ARG A 238 10.35 7.76 -9.27
C ARG A 238 10.56 6.39 -8.65
N VAL A 239 11.47 5.61 -9.20
CA VAL A 239 11.66 4.21 -8.84
C VAL A 239 13.14 3.92 -8.57
N HIS A 240 13.45 3.33 -7.42
CA HIS A 240 14.78 2.82 -7.10
C HIS A 240 14.69 1.42 -6.48
N ASP A 241 15.49 0.47 -6.96
CA ASP A 241 15.58 -0.89 -6.39
C ASP A 241 14.21 -1.54 -6.12
N THR A 242 13.25 -1.37 -7.03
CA THR A 242 11.85 -1.82 -6.84
C THR A 242 11.49 -2.85 -7.91
N GLU A 243 10.80 -3.90 -7.49
CA GLU A 243 10.38 -5.01 -8.35
C GLU A 243 8.87 -4.98 -8.62
N PHE A 244 8.50 -5.36 -9.84
CA PHE A 244 7.15 -5.46 -10.35
C PHE A 244 6.96 -6.87 -10.91
N ASN A 245 6.26 -7.74 -10.20
CA ASN A 245 6.20 -9.18 -10.51
C ASN A 245 7.60 -9.82 -10.68
N GLY A 246 8.57 -9.40 -9.86
CA GLY A 246 9.97 -9.84 -9.93
C GLY A 246 10.79 -9.22 -11.06
N ALA A 247 10.21 -8.34 -11.88
CA ALA A 247 10.96 -7.57 -12.88
C ALA A 247 11.45 -6.24 -12.28
N PRO A 248 12.67 -5.78 -12.59
CA PRO A 248 13.23 -4.54 -12.05
C PRO A 248 12.64 -3.26 -12.71
N ARG A 249 11.73 -3.42 -13.66
CA ARG A 249 11.04 -2.33 -14.36
C ARG A 249 9.57 -2.67 -14.53
N LEU A 250 8.73 -1.66 -14.36
CA LEU A 250 7.32 -1.72 -14.66
C LEU A 250 7.13 -1.79 -16.18
N SER A 251 6.52 -2.88 -16.64
CA SER A 251 6.19 -3.03 -18.06
C SER A 251 5.05 -2.08 -18.45
N PRO A 252 5.07 -1.44 -19.63
CA PRO A 252 4.04 -0.47 -20.02
C PRO A 252 2.61 -1.03 -20.05
N ASP A 253 2.44 -2.31 -20.40
CA ASP A 253 1.14 -3.01 -20.38
C ASP A 253 0.58 -3.21 -18.96
N ARG A 254 1.42 -3.05 -17.93
CA ARG A 254 1.04 -3.11 -16.50
C ARG A 254 0.71 -1.73 -15.94
N VAL A 255 0.70 -0.70 -16.78
CA VAL A 255 0.26 0.66 -16.44
C VAL A 255 -1.12 0.91 -17.02
N SER A 256 -2.00 1.52 -16.24
CA SER A 256 -3.32 1.92 -16.71
C SER A 256 -3.57 3.40 -16.44
N CYS A 257 -4.06 4.11 -17.44
CA CYS A 257 -4.37 5.53 -17.37
C CYS A 257 -5.88 5.74 -17.43
N GLU A 258 -6.42 6.67 -16.65
CA GLU A 258 -7.77 7.18 -16.89
C GLU A 258 -7.79 8.23 -18.00
N ARG A 259 -6.78 9.12 -17.99
CA ARG A 259 -6.54 10.15 -18.99
C ARG A 259 -5.04 10.20 -19.31
N GLY A 260 -4.70 10.67 -20.51
CA GLY A 260 -3.33 10.65 -21.01
C GLY A 260 -2.84 9.23 -21.34
N GLU A 261 -1.60 9.14 -21.81
CA GLU A 261 -1.01 7.86 -22.25
C GLU A 261 0.45 7.68 -21.79
N ASP A 262 1.15 8.76 -21.45
CA ASP A 262 2.61 8.75 -21.28
C ASP A 262 3.08 9.15 -19.86
N PRO A 263 2.93 8.27 -18.84
CA PRO A 263 3.43 8.55 -17.50
C PRO A 263 4.95 8.60 -17.46
N GLU A 264 5.49 9.59 -16.76
CA GLU A 264 6.92 9.72 -16.53
C GLU A 264 7.35 8.77 -15.41
N ILE A 265 7.93 7.62 -15.78
CA ILE A 265 8.53 6.68 -14.82
C ILE A 265 10.04 6.83 -14.83
N VAL A 266 10.58 7.48 -13.80
CA VAL A 266 12.01 7.79 -13.65
C VAL A 266 12.70 6.73 -12.80
N TYR A 267 13.51 5.89 -13.43
CA TYR A 267 14.34 4.90 -12.73
C TYR A 267 15.66 5.54 -12.26
N LEU A 268 15.80 5.70 -10.94
CA LEU A 268 16.93 6.39 -10.32
C LEU A 268 18.17 5.49 -10.24
N SER A 269 19.31 6.01 -10.69
CA SER A 269 20.61 5.32 -10.59
C SER A 269 21.24 5.38 -9.20
N GLU A 270 20.86 6.37 -8.39
CA GLU A 270 21.32 6.57 -7.02
C GLU A 270 20.18 6.34 -6.03
N ASP A 271 20.52 5.85 -4.84
CA ASP A 271 19.55 5.62 -3.77
C ASP A 271 19.08 6.95 -3.16
N PRO A 272 17.81 7.35 -3.35
CA PRO A 272 17.31 8.65 -2.88
C PRO A 272 17.34 8.79 -1.35
N ARG A 273 17.46 7.67 -0.64
CA ARG A 273 17.66 7.63 0.82
C ARG A 273 18.99 8.25 1.25
N ARG A 274 19.95 8.39 0.34
CA ARG A 274 21.29 8.94 0.58
C ARG A 274 21.50 10.34 -0.01
N THR A 275 20.66 10.76 -0.95
CA THR A 275 20.78 12.07 -1.62
C THR A 275 20.01 13.18 -0.90
N GLY A 276 19.09 12.83 0.02
CA GLY A 276 18.22 13.78 0.71
C GLY A 276 16.97 14.17 -0.07
N GLU A 277 16.70 13.51 -1.20
CA GLU A 277 15.53 13.75 -2.05
C GLU A 277 14.24 13.10 -1.51
N ILE A 278 14.37 12.17 -0.55
CA ILE A 278 13.25 11.54 0.17
C ILE A 278 13.11 12.15 1.58
N HIS A 279 11.91 12.03 2.14
CA HIS A 279 11.57 12.53 3.47
C HIS A 279 12.51 11.99 4.56
N PRO A 280 12.89 12.79 5.59
CA PRO A 280 13.85 12.38 6.62
C PRO A 280 13.54 11.06 7.34
N MET A 281 12.27 10.79 7.65
CA MET A 281 11.82 9.52 8.22
C MET A 281 12.22 8.29 7.38
N LEU A 282 12.31 8.47 6.06
CA LEU A 282 12.56 7.41 5.09
C LEU A 282 14.04 7.28 4.73
N ARG A 283 14.92 8.03 5.40
CA ARG A 283 16.35 7.96 5.14
C ARG A 283 16.88 6.61 5.60
N GLY A 284 17.77 6.08 4.78
CA GLY A 284 18.56 4.92 5.13
C GLY A 284 19.67 5.33 6.08
N CYS A 285 20.39 4.34 6.58
CA CYS A 285 21.58 4.57 7.39
C CYS A 285 22.60 5.40 6.60
N PRO A 286 23.22 6.42 7.21
CA PRO A 286 24.45 6.96 6.67
C PRO A 286 25.43 5.80 6.53
N SER A 287 25.99 5.61 5.35
CA SER A 287 27.10 4.68 5.16
C SER A 287 28.21 5.11 6.13
N GLY A 288 28.52 4.30 7.13
CA GLY A 288 29.43 4.68 8.21
C GLY A 288 30.71 5.32 7.67
N GLY A 289 30.99 6.54 8.14
CA GLY A 289 32.30 7.17 8.02
C GLY A 289 33.27 6.67 9.08
#